data_AF-A0A2C6B165-F1
#
_entry.id   AF-A0A2C6B165-F1
#
_cell.length_a   1.000
_cell.length_b   1.000
_cell.length_c   1.000
_cell.angle_alpha   90.00
_cell.angle_beta   90.00
_cell.angle_gamma   90.00
#
_symmetry.space_group_name_H-M   'P 1'
#
loop_
_entity.id
_entity.type
_entity.pdbx_description
1 polymer ?
#
loop_
_entity_poly.entity_id
_entity_poly.type
_entity_poly.pdbx_seq_one_letter_code
_entity_poly.pdbx_strand_id
1 'polypeptide(L)' 'MNKFFNPNPLEFKKMEKERVINELEKAIKKAEIEERMEDVENLKKELKDLTYESFWDKFIKSSIMY' A
#
# COMPACT_ATOMS: atom_id res chain seq x y z
N MET A 1 0.26 -14.00 -31.15
CA MET A 1 0.30 -14.83 -29.94
C MET A 1 0.63 -13.94 -28.75
N ASN A 2 -0.26 -13.94 -27.77
CA ASN A 2 -0.31 -13.06 -26.60
C ASN A 2 1.01 -13.06 -25.80
N LYS A 3 1.71 -11.91 -25.77
CA LYS A 3 2.81 -11.62 -24.82
C LYS A 3 2.28 -11.36 -23.40
N PHE A 4 1.22 -12.06 -23.00
CA PHE A 4 0.56 -11.85 -21.73
C PHE A 4 1.33 -12.57 -20.63
N PHE A 5 1.70 -11.81 -19.60
CA PHE A 5 2.03 -12.30 -18.27
C PHE A 5 3.28 -13.17 -18.18
N ASN A 6 4.44 -12.57 -18.39
CA ASN A 6 5.50 -12.82 -17.41
C ASN A 6 5.53 -11.55 -16.55
N PRO A 7 4.75 -11.47 -15.45
CA PRO A 7 4.75 -10.27 -14.62
C PRO A 7 6.16 -10.13 -14.11
N ASN A 8 6.89 -9.17 -14.69
CA ASN A 8 8.23 -8.87 -14.27
C ASN A 8 8.11 -8.59 -12.77
N PRO A 9 8.99 -9.12 -11.88
CA PRO A 9 8.82 -8.97 -10.44
C PRO A 9 8.65 -7.51 -10.00
N LEU A 10 9.16 -6.58 -10.82
CA LEU A 10 8.99 -5.14 -10.67
C LEU A 10 7.54 -4.64 -10.90
N GLU A 11 6.82 -5.18 -11.88
CA GLU A 11 5.41 -4.83 -12.13
C GLU A 11 4.49 -5.40 -11.05
N PHE A 12 4.77 -6.62 -10.57
CA PHE A 12 4.03 -7.19 -9.44
C PHE A 12 4.15 -6.32 -8.19
N LYS A 13 5.38 -5.89 -7.85
CA LYS A 13 5.63 -4.97 -6.72
C LYS A 13 4.89 -3.63 -6.87
N LYS A 14 4.79 -3.09 -8.08
CA LYS A 14 4.04 -1.85 -8.33
C LYS A 14 2.53 -2.06 -8.12
N MET A 15 1.98 -3.15 -8.64
CA MET A 15 0.57 -3.49 -8.45
C MET A 15 0.23 -3.77 -6.98
N GLU A 16 1.12 -4.40 -6.23
CA GLU A 16 0.96 -4.65 -4.80
C GLU A 16 1.01 -3.34 -3.99
N LYS A 17 1.95 -2.45 -4.31
CA LYS A 17 2.02 -1.08 -3.77
C LYS A 17 0.72 -0.30 -3.99
N GLU A 18 0.19 -0.36 -5.21
CA GLU A 18 -1.04 0.31 -5.58
C GLU A 18 -2.29 -0.29 -4.89
N ARG A 19 -2.30 -1.61 -4.63
CA ARG A 19 -3.35 -2.27 -3.85
C ARG A 19 -3.35 -1.86 -2.38
N VAL A 20 -2.20 -1.90 -1.72
CA VAL A 20 -2.09 -1.53 -0.29
C VAL A 20 -2.44 -0.05 -0.08
N ILE A 21 -2.01 0.83 -0.99
CA ILE A 21 -2.38 2.25 -0.97
C ILE A 21 -3.91 2.41 -1.12
N ASN A 22 -4.54 1.71 -2.07
CA ASN A 22 -6.00 1.76 -2.25
C ASN A 22 -6.78 1.24 -1.03
N GLU A 23 -6.28 0.22 -0.34
CA GLU A 23 -6.90 -0.28 0.90
C GLU A 23 -6.80 0.74 2.04
N LEU A 24 -5.61 1.35 2.23
CA LEU A 24 -5.40 2.41 3.21
C LEU A 24 -6.26 3.64 2.92
N GLU A 25 -6.37 4.08 1.67
CA GLU A 25 -7.25 5.20 1.30
C GLU A 25 -8.73 4.90 1.59
N LYS A 26 -9.18 3.66 1.38
CA LYS A 26 -10.53 3.23 1.76
C LYS A 26 -10.72 3.23 3.27
N ALA A 27 -9.74 2.78 4.03
CA ALA A 27 -9.78 2.80 5.50
C ALA A 27 -9.87 4.24 6.02
N ILE A 28 -9.09 5.17 5.45
CA ILE A 28 -9.15 6.60 5.77
C ILE A 28 -10.54 7.15 5.47
N LYS A 29 -11.09 6.93 4.27
CA LYS A 29 -12.44 7.41 3.91
C LYS A 29 -13.51 6.86 4.84
N LYS A 30 -13.41 5.59 5.24
CA LYS A 30 -14.34 4.99 6.20
C LYS A 30 -14.23 5.64 7.58
N ALA A 31 -13.01 5.88 8.06
CA ALA A 31 -12.77 6.57 9.33
C ALA A 31 -13.23 8.04 9.30
N GLU A 32 -13.09 8.73 8.15
CA GLU A 32 -13.63 10.08 7.93
C GLU A 32 -15.17 10.09 7.99
N ILE A 33 -15.84 9.10 7.38
CA ILE A 33 -17.30 8.94 7.45
C ILE A 33 -17.78 8.64 8.89
N GLU A 34 -16.99 7.86 9.63
CA GLU A 34 -17.26 7.51 11.02
C GLU A 34 -16.81 8.61 12.02
N GLU A 35 -16.40 9.78 11.50
CA GLU A 35 -15.90 10.95 12.24
C GLU A 35 -14.77 10.63 13.25
N ARG A 36 -14.06 9.52 13.04
CA ARG A 36 -12.92 9.11 13.86
C ARG A 36 -11.67 9.84 13.42
N MET A 37 -11.60 11.14 13.73
CA MET A 37 -10.51 12.03 13.35
C MET A 37 -9.13 11.53 13.81
N GLU A 38 -9.04 10.86 14.96
CA GLU A 38 -7.81 10.24 15.47
C GLU A 38 -7.31 9.10 14.56
N ASP A 39 -8.21 8.22 14.12
CA ASP A 39 -7.89 7.13 13.20
C ASP A 39 -7.48 7.67 11.83
N VAL A 40 -8.17 8.72 11.35
CA VAL A 40 -7.85 9.37 10.08
C VAL A 40 -6.44 9.95 10.09
N GLU A 41 -6.01 10.59 11.18
CA GLU A 41 -4.67 11.16 11.28
C GLU A 41 -3.58 10.08 11.35
N ASN A 42 -3.83 9.00 12.09
CA ASN A 42 -2.92 7.85 12.16
C ASN A 42 -2.77 7.15 10.80
N LEU A 43 -3.89 6.86 10.13
CA LEU A 43 -3.88 6.24 8.80
C LEU A 43 -3.25 7.13 7.73
N LYS A 44 -3.40 8.47 7.82
CA LYS A 44 -2.69 9.41 6.94
C LYS A 44 -1.18 9.42 7.16
N LYS A 45 -0.71 9.26 8.40
CA LYS A 45 0.72 9.10 8.72
C LYS A 45 1.26 7.79 8.16
N GLU A 46 0.54 6.68 8.35
CA GLU A 46 0.90 5.38 7.78
C GLU A 46 0.96 5.43 6.25
N LEU A 47 -0.01 6.05 5.57
CA LEU A 47 -0.01 6.20 4.12
C LEU A 47 1.22 6.99 3.61
N LYS A 48 1.61 8.03 4.34
CA LYS A 48 2.79 8.85 4.03
C LYS A 48 4.09 8.06 4.23
N ASP A 49 4.17 7.27 5.30
CA ASP A 49 5.30 6.40 5.58
C ASP A 49 5.42 5.27 4.56
N LEU A 50 4.29 4.68 4.13
CA LEU A 50 4.24 3.68 3.07
C LEU A 50 4.71 4.27 1.73
N THR A 51 4.38 5.52 1.45
CA THR A 51 4.83 6.20 0.22
C THR A 51 6.35 6.38 0.22
N TYR A 52 6.97 6.52 1.39
CA TYR A 52 8.42 6.58 1.57
C TYR A 52 9.08 5.24 1.17
N GLU A 53 9.97 5.28 0.19
CA GLU A 53 10.59 4.06 -0.37
C GLU A 53 11.29 3.18 0.67
N SER A 54 11.89 3.78 1.72
CA SER A 54 12.61 3.01 2.75
C SER A 54 11.71 2.11 3.59
N PHE A 55 10.43 2.48 3.77
CA PHE A 55 9.47 1.72 4.56
C PHE A 55 8.87 0.60 3.71
N TRP A 56 8.50 0.90 2.46
CA TRP A 56 8.03 -0.11 1.51
C TRP A 56 9.14 -1.12 1.17
N ASP A 57 10.39 -0.70 0.97
CA ASP A 57 11.48 -1.65 0.69
C ASP A 57 11.71 -2.62 1.86
N LYS A 58 11.60 -2.14 3.12
CA LYS A 58 11.62 -3.00 4.32
C LYS A 58 10.37 -3.89 4.42
N PHE A 59 9.19 -3.37 4.12
CA PHE A 59 7.93 -4.10 4.20
C PHE A 59 7.84 -5.23 3.15
N ILE A 60 8.21 -4.96 1.88
CA ILE A 60 8.36 -5.99 0.84
C ILE A 60 9.38 -7.04 1.30
N LYS A 61 10.58 -6.61 1.75
CA LYS A 61 11.64 -7.55 2.14
C LYS A 61 11.20 -8.46 3.28
N SER A 62 10.47 -7.92 4.25
CA SER A 62 9.90 -8.70 5.35
C SER A 62 8.77 -9.63 4.87
N SER A 63 7.96 -9.20 3.89
CA SER A 63 6.86 -9.98 3.35
C SER A 63 7.29 -11.09 2.39
N ILE A 64 8.47 -10.97 1.78
CA ILE A 64 9.06 -11.99 0.89
C ILE A 64 9.91 -13.01 1.67
N MET A 65 10.32 -12.71 2.91
CA MET A 65 11.16 -13.59 3.74
C MET A 65 10.35 -14.58 4.62
N TYR A 66 9.24 -15.09 4.08
CA TYR A 66 8.45 -16.21 4.63
C TYR A 66 8.08 -17.16 3.50
#